data_AF-G0SA58-F1
#
_entry.id   AF-G0SA58-F1
#
_cell.length_a   1.000
_cell.length_b   1.000
_cell.length_c   1.000
_cell.angle_alpha   90.00
_cell.angle_beta   90.00
_cell.angle_gamma   90.00
#
_symmetry.space_group_name_H-M   'P 1'
#
loop_
_entity.id
_entity.type
_entity.pdbx_description
1 polymer ?
#
loop_
_entity_poly.entity_id
_entity_poly.type
_entity_poly.pdbx_seq_one_letter_code
_entity_poly.pdbx_strand_id
1 'polypeptide(L)'
;MEKTRVAGADCWAMRLLGSDLAPRLRGQQFRIPDLWPLFETWKRGVNREYMRVKIVVDAQLEGLIVGNEKALAEAKRAEPGLCAAAWFPDVTYDALETAALYSIWLILWDDAIDRLGPAAGDADNVALAAEEYCWASLRFVRHHLWLDEGDHGIEEPAAPTKICDSFRDVAVRLRRYVEDVKERRRLFEHLAEFMEGVMAEYRCKMSGQAQSLDEFYSVRLKTVSVKPLLELSRLLNRISVPQDVLESSELDNMALDVAKIGMIVNDLFSLKKELKDETVTNMVTATMSAHNLDLRGAVAHAIREMQKCIQRFDANSAALQRKAVQDHGEAIEGELKRLIQAYQAISLEFNWPSPLAGYESAPPLPDEKNEDGKSLKNPQTGALSPAYERFIDPLDNGRRGGFDVHVYYFQNNPEQTKYARELWERIRREFPELRIYTFWDRPIGPHPVAMFEVNLFTPAQFGAFIPWLAIWRGPLSVLVHPNTTEEDISIAERELKNHTSRAIWMGERLPLDVARFRMFAQAQAHQQAQSAASNVQASG
;
A
#
# COMPACT_ATOMS: atom_id res chain seq x y z
N MET A 1 -12.55 -10.82 2.26
CA MET A 1 -13.59 -9.82 2.59
C MET A 1 -14.67 -9.86 1.51
N GLU A 2 -15.85 -10.42 1.80
CA GLU A 2 -16.92 -10.57 0.80
C GLU A 2 -17.60 -9.23 0.49
N LYS A 3 -17.80 -8.92 -0.80
CA LYS A 3 -18.49 -7.68 -1.22
C LYS A 3 -19.64 -7.99 -2.18
N THR A 4 -20.81 -7.42 -1.89
CA THR A 4 -22.00 -7.42 -2.76
C THR A 4 -22.15 -6.06 -3.44
N ARG A 5 -22.34 -6.02 -4.77
CA ARG A 5 -22.50 -4.77 -5.55
C ARG A 5 -23.75 -4.81 -6.44
N VAL A 6 -24.31 -3.62 -6.75
CA VAL A 6 -25.51 -3.39 -7.60
C VAL A 6 -25.12 -2.48 -8.78
N ALA A 7 -25.51 -2.79 -10.01
CA ALA A 7 -25.24 -1.98 -11.22
C ALA A 7 -26.32 -0.91 -11.51
N GLY A 8 -25.91 0.26 -12.05
CA GLY A 8 -26.77 1.38 -12.47
C GLY A 8 -26.50 1.82 -13.93
N ALA A 9 -27.37 2.63 -14.55
CA ALA A 9 -27.21 3.04 -15.95
C ALA A 9 -27.95 4.35 -16.34
N ASP A 10 -27.38 5.08 -17.31
CA ASP A 10 -28.03 5.73 -18.49
C ASP A 10 -26.96 6.32 -19.46
N CYS A 11 -27.07 5.99 -20.77
CA CYS A 11 -26.53 6.68 -21.99
C CYS A 11 -25.14 6.32 -22.64
N TRP A 12 -24.89 7.01 -23.78
CA TRP A 12 -24.01 6.87 -24.98
C TRP A 12 -23.11 5.64 -25.30
N ALA A 13 -22.49 4.94 -24.34
CA ALA A 13 -21.57 3.81 -24.63
C ALA A 13 -22.23 2.51 -25.13
N MET A 14 -23.55 2.51 -25.29
CA MET A 14 -24.37 1.32 -25.58
C MET A 14 -24.22 0.73 -26.99
N ARG A 15 -23.33 1.26 -27.85
CA ARG A 15 -23.00 0.65 -29.16
C ARG A 15 -21.93 -0.44 -29.08
N LEU A 16 -21.10 -0.44 -28.03
CA LEU A 16 -19.95 -1.34 -27.90
C LEU A 16 -20.28 -2.79 -27.47
N LEU A 17 -21.46 -3.04 -26.87
CA LEU A 17 -21.82 -4.37 -26.33
C LEU A 17 -22.97 -5.08 -27.03
N GLY A 18 -23.45 -4.56 -28.15
CA GLY A 18 -24.80 -4.87 -28.60
C GLY A 18 -25.83 -4.24 -27.65
N SER A 19 -26.94 -3.78 -28.20
CA SER A 19 -27.93 -2.94 -27.52
C SER A 19 -28.66 -3.57 -26.31
N ASP A 20 -28.24 -4.75 -25.83
CA ASP A 20 -28.99 -5.59 -24.89
C ASP A 20 -28.27 -5.90 -23.56
N LEU A 21 -26.94 -5.68 -23.43
CA LEU A 21 -26.21 -6.11 -22.23
C LEU A 21 -26.37 -5.19 -21.01
N ALA A 22 -26.35 -3.86 -21.21
CA ALA A 22 -26.48 -2.89 -20.12
C ALA A 22 -27.86 -2.92 -19.40
N PRO A 23 -29.00 -3.04 -20.13
CA PRO A 23 -30.30 -3.27 -19.50
C PRO A 23 -30.34 -4.59 -18.72
N ARG A 24 -29.72 -5.65 -19.23
CA ARG A 24 -29.64 -6.95 -18.55
C ARG A 24 -28.88 -6.88 -17.22
N LEU A 25 -27.84 -6.06 -17.12
CA LEU A 25 -27.03 -5.92 -15.90
C LEU A 25 -27.68 -5.02 -14.84
N ARG A 26 -28.58 -4.11 -15.22
CA ARG A 26 -29.21 -3.13 -14.32
C ARG A 26 -29.92 -3.84 -13.16
N GLY A 27 -29.56 -3.47 -11.93
CA GLY A 27 -30.16 -4.05 -10.72
C GLY A 27 -29.71 -5.47 -10.35
N GLN A 28 -28.87 -6.13 -11.17
CA GLN A 28 -28.29 -7.42 -10.80
C GLN A 28 -27.30 -7.27 -9.63
N GLN A 29 -27.22 -8.31 -8.82
CA GLN A 29 -26.22 -8.45 -7.76
C GLN A 29 -25.25 -9.56 -8.10
N PHE A 30 -23.97 -9.31 -7.85
CA PHE A 30 -22.93 -10.34 -7.89
C PHE A 30 -22.08 -10.28 -6.63
N ARG A 31 -21.50 -11.44 -6.29
CA ARG A 31 -20.63 -11.63 -5.13
C ARG A 31 -19.26 -12.01 -5.64
N ILE A 32 -18.25 -11.25 -5.22
CA ILE A 32 -16.85 -11.66 -5.35
C ILE A 32 -16.55 -12.48 -4.09
N PRO A 33 -16.20 -13.78 -4.21
CA PRO A 33 -15.86 -14.59 -3.05
C PRO A 33 -14.56 -14.10 -2.42
N ASP A 34 -14.23 -14.65 -1.26
CA ASP A 34 -12.92 -14.39 -0.68
C ASP A 34 -11.82 -14.95 -1.60
N LEU A 35 -11.03 -14.07 -2.21
CA LEU A 35 -10.00 -14.45 -3.16
C LEU A 35 -8.68 -14.84 -2.45
N TRP A 36 -8.54 -14.47 -1.18
CA TRP A 36 -7.31 -14.67 -0.40
C TRP A 36 -6.83 -16.11 -0.26
N PRO A 37 -7.70 -17.13 -0.11
CA PRO A 37 -7.26 -18.52 -0.06
C PRO A 37 -6.47 -18.95 -1.30
N LEU A 38 -6.66 -18.27 -2.44
CA LEU A 38 -5.94 -18.59 -3.67
C LEU A 38 -4.46 -18.19 -3.60
N PHE A 39 -4.11 -17.23 -2.75
CA PHE A 39 -2.77 -16.65 -2.63
C PHE A 39 -2.08 -17.06 -1.31
N GLU A 40 -2.55 -18.13 -0.66
CA GLU A 40 -2.09 -18.52 0.68
C GLU A 40 -0.57 -18.67 0.75
N THR A 41 0.03 -19.25 -0.30
CA THR A 41 1.47 -19.56 -0.40
C THR A 41 2.30 -18.41 -0.95
N TRP A 42 1.69 -17.33 -1.44
CA TRP A 42 2.39 -16.22 -2.09
C TRP A 42 2.87 -15.18 -1.06
N LYS A 43 4.03 -14.56 -1.34
CA LYS A 43 4.56 -13.44 -0.56
C LYS A 43 3.53 -12.31 -0.49
N ARG A 44 3.30 -11.85 0.74
CA ARG A 44 2.35 -10.79 1.08
C ARG A 44 2.92 -9.92 2.21
N GLY A 45 2.48 -8.67 2.29
CA GLY A 45 2.82 -7.77 3.39
C GLY A 45 2.46 -6.32 3.08
N VAL A 46 2.60 -5.46 4.08
CA VAL A 46 2.62 -4.00 3.90
C VAL A 46 3.93 -3.52 4.49
N ASN A 47 4.68 -2.74 3.72
CA ASN A 47 5.94 -2.19 4.16
C ASN A 47 5.73 -1.37 5.46
N ARG A 48 6.55 -1.66 6.47
CA ARG A 48 6.49 -1.04 7.80
C ARG A 48 6.58 0.49 7.79
N GLU A 49 7.17 1.05 6.74
CA GLU A 49 7.37 2.49 6.51
C GLU A 49 6.15 3.17 5.88
N TYR A 50 5.06 2.44 5.63
CA TYR A 50 3.83 2.97 5.03
C TYR A 50 3.38 4.31 5.62
N MET A 51 3.32 4.42 6.95
CA MET A 51 2.86 5.67 7.60
C MET A 51 3.78 6.85 7.31
N ARG A 52 5.08 6.61 7.12
CA ARG A 52 6.05 7.65 6.76
C ARG A 52 5.90 8.05 5.29
N VAL A 53 5.75 7.07 4.40
CA VAL A 53 5.54 7.32 2.97
C VAL A 53 4.18 7.96 2.68
N LYS A 54 3.14 7.63 3.45
CA LYS A 54 1.81 8.27 3.34
C LYS A 54 1.90 9.81 3.43
N ILE A 55 2.75 10.33 4.31
CA ILE A 55 2.93 11.79 4.45
C ILE A 55 3.47 12.39 3.15
N VAL A 56 4.45 11.74 2.52
CA VAL A 56 5.05 12.18 1.25
C VAL A 56 4.03 12.09 0.11
N VAL A 57 3.31 10.96 0.04
CA VAL A 57 2.25 10.69 -0.95
C VAL A 57 1.15 11.75 -0.85
N ASP A 58 0.64 12.01 0.35
CA ASP A 58 -0.45 12.98 0.56
C ASP A 58 -0.01 14.41 0.17
N ALA A 59 1.24 14.79 0.48
CA ALA A 59 1.81 16.08 0.08
C ALA A 59 2.01 16.18 -1.44
N GLN A 60 2.44 15.11 -2.09
CA GLN A 60 2.57 15.05 -3.54
C GLN A 60 1.20 15.20 -4.23
N LEU A 61 0.17 14.52 -3.72
CA LEU A 61 -1.20 14.66 -4.22
C LEU A 61 -1.73 16.10 -4.08
N GLU A 62 -1.46 16.77 -2.95
CA GLU A 62 -1.81 18.18 -2.74
C GLU A 62 -1.15 19.11 -3.76
N GLY A 63 0.13 18.85 -4.11
CA GLY A 63 0.86 19.62 -5.11
C GLY A 63 0.41 19.38 -6.55
N LEU A 64 -0.07 18.17 -6.86
CA LEU A 64 -0.51 17.79 -8.20
C LEU A 64 -1.98 18.11 -8.47
N ILE A 65 -2.86 17.97 -7.48
CA ILE A 65 -4.31 18.16 -7.60
C ILE A 65 -4.71 19.51 -6.98
N VAL A 66 -4.36 20.58 -7.67
CA VAL A 66 -4.62 21.95 -7.21
C VAL A 66 -6.00 22.43 -7.67
N GLY A 67 -6.78 23.03 -6.77
CA GLY A 67 -8.08 23.65 -7.09
C GLY A 67 -9.24 22.67 -7.29
N ASN A 68 -9.05 21.38 -7.00
CA ASN A 68 -10.10 20.37 -7.06
C ASN A 68 -10.09 19.50 -5.78
N GLU A 69 -10.69 20.03 -4.71
CA GLU A 69 -10.74 19.39 -3.39
C GLU A 69 -11.43 18.01 -3.41
N LYS A 70 -12.43 17.84 -4.27
CA LYS A 70 -13.13 16.56 -4.43
C LYS A 70 -12.19 15.50 -5.00
N ALA A 71 -11.49 15.80 -6.09
CA ALA A 71 -10.54 14.87 -6.70
C ALA A 71 -9.37 14.56 -5.76
N LEU A 72 -8.90 15.56 -5.00
CA LEU A 72 -7.85 15.36 -4.00
C LEU A 72 -8.32 14.42 -2.87
N ALA A 73 -9.52 14.63 -2.35
CA ALA A 73 -10.10 13.77 -1.31
C ALA A 73 -10.34 12.33 -1.81
N GLU A 74 -10.76 12.18 -3.07
CA GLU A 74 -10.91 10.86 -3.71
C GLU A 74 -9.55 10.16 -3.90
N ALA A 75 -8.53 10.87 -4.39
CA ALA A 75 -7.18 10.35 -4.55
C ALA A 75 -6.56 9.91 -3.22
N LYS A 76 -6.71 10.71 -2.15
CA LYS A 76 -6.25 10.34 -0.80
C LYS A 76 -7.00 9.14 -0.24
N ARG A 77 -8.32 9.05 -0.47
CA ARG A 77 -9.15 7.91 -0.03
C ARG A 77 -8.77 6.60 -0.73
N ALA A 78 -8.23 6.68 -1.94
CA ALA A 78 -7.71 5.51 -2.66
C ALA A 78 -6.41 4.94 -2.04
N GLU A 79 -5.79 5.66 -1.09
CA GLU A 79 -4.59 5.23 -0.36
C GLU A 79 -3.45 4.71 -1.27
N PRO A 80 -3.01 5.48 -2.29
CA PRO A 80 -1.97 5.02 -3.23
C PRO A 80 -0.63 4.71 -2.54
N GLY A 81 -0.31 5.39 -1.44
CA GLY A 81 0.85 5.08 -0.61
C GLY A 81 0.76 3.72 0.07
N LEU A 82 -0.44 3.30 0.45
CA LEU A 82 -0.68 1.97 0.97
C LEU A 82 -0.43 0.96 -0.16
N CYS A 83 -0.94 1.22 -1.36
CA CYS A 83 -0.75 0.40 -2.58
C CYS A 83 0.72 0.08 -2.85
N ALA A 84 1.55 1.12 -2.92
CA ALA A 84 2.98 0.94 -3.05
C ALA A 84 3.59 0.16 -1.86
N ALA A 85 3.16 0.42 -0.63
CA ALA A 85 3.65 -0.35 0.52
C ALA A 85 3.31 -1.86 0.45
N ALA A 86 2.20 -2.25 -0.18
CA ALA A 86 1.89 -3.67 -0.38
C ALA A 86 2.67 -4.31 -1.51
N TRP A 87 2.85 -3.59 -2.62
CA TRP A 87 3.62 -4.05 -3.77
C TRP A 87 5.12 -4.16 -3.49
N PHE A 88 5.63 -3.33 -2.58
CA PHE A 88 7.05 -3.28 -2.23
C PHE A 88 7.26 -3.50 -0.72
N PRO A 89 6.90 -4.68 -0.18
CA PRO A 89 6.83 -4.90 1.27
C PRO A 89 8.21 -4.94 1.96
N ASP A 90 9.26 -5.32 1.23
CA ASP A 90 10.58 -5.60 1.79
C ASP A 90 11.65 -4.53 1.44
N VAL A 91 11.31 -3.53 0.63
CA VAL A 91 12.27 -2.49 0.22
C VAL A 91 12.55 -1.49 1.35
N THR A 92 13.70 -0.81 1.26
CA THR A 92 14.06 0.27 2.19
C THR A 92 13.09 1.46 2.08
N TYR A 93 13.09 2.35 3.06
CA TYR A 93 12.26 3.57 3.01
C TYR A 93 12.49 4.37 1.72
N ASP A 94 13.75 4.64 1.35
CA ASP A 94 14.07 5.48 0.19
C ASP A 94 13.60 4.83 -1.13
N ALA A 95 13.67 3.50 -1.19
CA ALA A 95 13.16 2.73 -2.32
C ALA A 95 11.62 2.72 -2.33
N LEU A 96 10.97 2.57 -1.16
CA LEU A 96 9.52 2.63 -1.04
C LEU A 96 8.97 4.01 -1.41
N GLU A 97 9.62 5.08 -0.97
CA GLU A 97 9.25 6.44 -1.34
C GLU A 97 9.31 6.63 -2.86
N THR A 98 10.37 6.12 -3.50
CA THR A 98 10.51 6.12 -4.96
C THR A 98 9.38 5.34 -5.64
N ALA A 99 9.09 4.13 -5.13
CA ALA A 99 8.01 3.29 -5.64
C ALA A 99 6.63 3.97 -5.50
N ALA A 100 6.37 4.61 -4.37
CA ALA A 100 5.11 5.29 -4.11
C ALA A 100 4.91 6.52 -5.00
N LEU A 101 5.96 7.33 -5.18
CA LEU A 101 5.92 8.47 -6.11
C LEU A 101 5.73 8.01 -7.56
N TYR A 102 6.40 6.91 -7.96
CA TYR A 102 6.19 6.27 -9.26
C TYR A 102 4.75 5.77 -9.42
N SER A 103 4.19 5.08 -8.43
CA SER A 103 2.82 4.56 -8.49
C SER A 103 1.78 5.67 -8.57
N ILE A 104 1.94 6.77 -7.82
CA ILE A 104 1.08 7.96 -7.95
C ILE A 104 1.18 8.54 -9.35
N TRP A 105 2.41 8.72 -9.84
CA TRP A 105 2.64 9.24 -11.19
C TRP A 105 1.92 8.39 -12.24
N LEU A 106 2.08 7.07 -12.17
CA LEU A 106 1.48 6.12 -13.10
C LEU A 106 -0.05 6.20 -13.09
N ILE A 107 -0.67 6.19 -11.90
CA ILE A 107 -2.13 6.28 -11.74
C ILE A 107 -2.66 7.62 -12.24
N LEU A 108 -2.03 8.73 -11.85
CA LEU A 108 -2.48 10.06 -12.25
C LEU A 108 -2.23 10.34 -13.74
N TRP A 109 -1.17 9.77 -14.31
CA TRP A 109 -0.87 9.89 -15.73
C TRP A 109 -1.92 9.19 -16.58
N ASP A 110 -2.35 8.00 -16.16
CA ASP A 110 -3.44 7.24 -16.78
C ASP A 110 -4.78 7.99 -16.65
N ASP A 111 -5.14 8.44 -15.44
CA ASP A 111 -6.34 9.26 -15.19
C ASP A 111 -6.37 10.54 -16.03
N ALA A 112 -5.22 11.15 -16.32
CA ALA A 112 -5.14 12.37 -17.11
C ALA A 112 -5.57 12.12 -18.56
N ILE A 113 -5.29 10.94 -19.11
CA ILE A 113 -5.66 10.61 -20.50
C ILE A 113 -7.17 10.43 -20.65
N ASP A 114 -7.83 9.82 -19.66
CA ASP A 114 -9.29 9.65 -19.64
C ASP A 114 -10.00 11.02 -19.55
N ARG A 115 -9.35 12.03 -18.93
CA ARG A 115 -9.87 13.41 -18.84
C ARG A 115 -9.65 14.26 -20.08
N LEU A 116 -8.80 13.82 -21.03
CA LEU A 116 -8.67 14.46 -22.34
C LEU A 116 -9.89 14.18 -23.24
N GLY A 117 -10.86 13.40 -22.77
CA GLY A 117 -12.14 13.15 -23.44
C GLY A 117 -12.91 14.43 -23.80
N PRO A 118 -13.91 14.33 -24.71
CA PRO A 118 -14.47 15.48 -25.42
C PRO A 118 -15.22 16.44 -24.48
N ALA A 119 -14.53 17.46 -23.99
CA ALA A 119 -15.14 18.65 -23.42
C ALA A 119 -15.54 19.57 -24.59
N ALA A 120 -16.69 19.30 -25.22
CA ALA A 120 -17.30 20.16 -26.25
C ALA A 120 -16.31 20.65 -27.33
N GLY A 121 -15.79 19.75 -28.15
CA GLY A 121 -14.86 20.08 -29.24
C GLY A 121 -14.64 18.92 -30.22
N ASP A 122 -14.17 19.26 -31.41
CA ASP A 122 -13.86 18.37 -32.55
C ASP A 122 -13.05 17.11 -32.14
N ALA A 123 -13.60 15.94 -32.44
CA ALA A 123 -13.06 14.64 -32.01
C ALA A 123 -11.64 14.37 -32.53
N ASP A 124 -11.30 14.90 -33.71
CA ASP A 124 -9.97 14.72 -34.29
C ASP A 124 -8.90 15.48 -33.48
N ASN A 125 -9.22 16.68 -32.98
CA ASN A 125 -8.31 17.47 -32.14
C ASN A 125 -8.09 16.82 -30.76
N VAL A 126 -9.10 16.14 -30.23
CA VAL A 126 -9.04 15.43 -28.95
C VAL A 126 -8.17 14.17 -29.06
N ALA A 127 -8.28 13.42 -30.17
CA ALA A 127 -7.39 12.28 -30.43
C ALA A 127 -5.92 12.73 -30.64
N LEU A 128 -5.70 13.81 -31.40
CA LEU A 128 -4.36 14.39 -31.58
C LEU A 128 -3.75 14.85 -30.26
N ALA A 129 -4.55 15.44 -29.36
CA ALA A 129 -4.08 15.86 -28.04
C ALA A 129 -3.67 14.68 -27.14
N ALA A 130 -4.44 13.58 -27.15
CA ALA A 130 -4.09 12.36 -26.41
C ALA A 130 -2.80 11.71 -26.97
N GLU A 131 -2.67 11.66 -28.29
CA GLU A 131 -1.45 11.16 -28.94
C GLU A 131 -0.23 12.02 -28.58
N GLU A 132 -0.32 13.34 -28.70
CA GLU A 132 0.78 14.24 -28.34
C GLU A 132 1.11 14.14 -26.85
N TYR A 133 0.12 13.99 -25.97
CA TYR A 133 0.34 13.77 -24.54
C TYR A 133 1.21 12.52 -24.29
N CYS A 134 0.90 11.41 -24.95
CA CYS A 134 1.67 10.17 -24.80
C CYS A 134 3.08 10.27 -25.40
N TRP A 135 3.20 10.81 -26.62
CA TRP A 135 4.51 10.99 -27.25
C TRP A 135 5.41 11.95 -26.48
N ALA A 136 4.88 13.07 -26.00
CA ALA A 136 5.61 14.01 -25.16
C ALA A 136 6.03 13.38 -23.83
N SER A 137 5.15 12.59 -23.21
CA SER A 137 5.46 11.85 -21.98
C SER A 137 6.59 10.84 -22.19
N LEU A 138 6.57 10.08 -23.29
CA LEU A 138 7.64 9.13 -23.62
C LEU A 138 8.99 9.82 -23.81
N ARG A 139 9.02 10.92 -24.55
CA ARG A 139 10.25 11.72 -24.73
C ARG A 139 10.77 12.24 -23.39
N PHE A 140 9.87 12.74 -22.55
CA PHE A 140 10.21 13.25 -21.21
C PHE A 140 10.79 12.17 -20.30
N VAL A 141 10.10 11.03 -20.18
CA VAL A 141 10.54 9.88 -19.38
C VAL A 141 11.90 9.36 -19.89
N ARG A 142 12.05 9.21 -21.21
CA ARG A 142 13.29 8.74 -21.85
C ARG A 142 14.49 9.63 -21.51
N HIS A 143 14.31 10.94 -21.67
CA HIS A 143 15.33 11.94 -21.36
C HIS A 143 15.75 11.84 -19.89
N HIS A 144 14.78 11.82 -18.97
CA HIS A 144 15.04 11.77 -17.54
C HIS A 144 15.60 10.43 -17.07
N LEU A 145 15.41 9.33 -17.80
CA LEU A 145 16.10 8.06 -17.51
C LEU A 145 17.55 8.01 -18.04
N TRP A 146 18.01 9.05 -18.76
CA TRP A 146 19.30 9.13 -19.46
C TRP A 146 19.53 7.96 -20.41
N LEU A 147 18.57 7.75 -21.33
CA LEU A 147 18.65 6.68 -22.34
C LEU A 147 19.11 7.17 -23.71
N ASP A 148 19.28 8.48 -23.87
CA ASP A 148 19.80 9.10 -25.08
C ASP A 148 21.33 8.98 -25.09
N GLU A 149 21.89 8.56 -26.22
CA GLU A 149 23.34 8.36 -26.36
C GLU A 149 24.06 9.72 -26.44
N GLY A 150 25.14 9.91 -25.67
CA GLY A 150 26.02 11.09 -25.80
C GLY A 150 25.56 12.34 -25.03
N ASP A 151 25.37 12.20 -23.71
CA ASP A 151 25.15 13.26 -22.71
C ASP A 151 26.16 14.43 -22.93
N HIS A 152 25.76 15.66 -23.27
CA HIS A 152 25.35 16.71 -22.32
C HIS A 152 24.70 17.94 -23.02
N GLY A 153 24.03 17.76 -24.17
CA GLY A 153 23.58 18.89 -25.00
C GLY A 153 22.17 18.80 -25.61
N ILE A 154 21.40 17.75 -25.29
CA ILE A 154 20.02 17.64 -25.76
C ILE A 154 19.15 18.50 -24.83
N GLU A 155 18.50 19.52 -25.40
CA GLU A 155 17.56 20.38 -24.68
C GLU A 155 16.47 19.53 -24.03
N GLU A 156 16.18 19.83 -22.76
CA GLU A 156 15.19 19.07 -22.02
C GLU A 156 13.80 19.20 -22.69
N PRO A 157 13.12 18.09 -23.02
CA PRO A 157 11.78 18.15 -23.59
C PRO A 157 10.79 18.75 -22.58
N ALA A 158 9.86 19.58 -23.05
CA ALA A 158 8.81 20.12 -22.21
C ALA A 158 7.89 19.00 -21.69
N ALA A 159 7.61 18.99 -20.38
CA ALA A 159 6.61 18.12 -19.81
C ALA A 159 5.20 18.54 -20.27
N PRO A 160 4.36 17.62 -20.79
CA PRO A 160 3.02 17.95 -21.26
C PRO A 160 2.06 18.37 -20.12
N THR A 161 2.32 17.91 -18.89
CA THR A 161 1.54 18.26 -17.70
C THR A 161 2.43 18.29 -16.45
N LYS A 162 1.95 18.90 -15.36
CA LYS A 162 2.59 18.80 -14.03
C LYS A 162 2.67 17.36 -13.53
N ILE A 163 1.69 16.53 -13.88
CA ILE A 163 1.71 15.10 -13.57
C ILE A 163 2.91 14.47 -14.28
N CYS A 164 3.08 14.69 -15.59
CA CYS A 164 4.25 14.19 -16.31
C CYS A 164 5.57 14.72 -15.73
N ASP A 165 5.65 16.01 -15.42
CA ASP A 165 6.87 16.62 -14.83
C ASP A 165 7.27 15.99 -13.50
N SER A 166 6.30 15.52 -12.70
CA SER A 166 6.60 14.85 -11.43
C SER A 166 7.40 13.55 -11.57
N PHE A 167 7.46 12.96 -12.77
CA PHE A 167 8.36 11.83 -13.06
C PHE A 167 9.84 12.23 -12.93
N ARG A 168 10.19 13.50 -13.08
CA ARG A 168 11.57 13.99 -12.93
C ARG A 168 12.18 13.56 -11.60
N ASP A 169 11.45 13.72 -10.49
CA ASP A 169 11.93 13.32 -9.16
C ASP A 169 12.07 11.79 -9.06
N VAL A 170 11.09 11.06 -9.59
CA VAL A 170 11.13 9.60 -9.68
C VAL A 170 12.37 9.13 -10.44
N ALA A 171 12.65 9.73 -11.59
CA ALA A 171 13.81 9.40 -12.41
C ALA A 171 15.13 9.70 -11.69
N VAL A 172 15.25 10.88 -11.04
CA VAL A 172 16.44 11.22 -10.23
C VAL A 172 16.70 10.16 -9.17
N ARG A 173 15.65 9.69 -8.49
CA ARG A 173 15.75 8.63 -7.48
C ARG A 173 16.14 7.30 -8.12
N LEU A 174 15.48 6.89 -9.21
CA LEU A 174 15.77 5.65 -9.92
C LEU A 174 17.22 5.58 -10.41
N ARG A 175 17.78 6.67 -10.93
CA ARG A 175 19.18 6.72 -11.38
C ARG A 175 20.19 6.51 -10.24
N ARG A 176 19.81 6.73 -8.98
CA ARG A 176 20.64 6.40 -7.80
C ARG A 176 20.59 4.92 -7.45
N TYR A 177 19.55 4.22 -7.86
CA TYR A 177 19.39 2.78 -7.63
C TYR A 177 19.90 1.93 -8.81
N VAL A 178 19.78 2.45 -10.02
CA VAL A 178 19.97 1.72 -11.27
C VAL A 178 21.07 2.40 -12.08
N GLU A 179 22.29 1.94 -11.88
CA GLU A 179 23.47 2.48 -12.58
C GLU A 179 23.49 2.02 -14.05
N ASP A 180 23.18 0.75 -14.30
CA ASP A 180 23.19 0.17 -15.64
C ASP A 180 22.10 0.80 -16.53
N VAL A 181 22.55 1.37 -17.66
CA VAL A 181 21.66 1.96 -18.67
C VAL A 181 20.77 0.90 -19.33
N LYS A 182 21.19 -0.37 -19.40
CA LYS A 182 20.40 -1.46 -19.95
C LYS A 182 19.17 -1.76 -19.08
N GLU A 183 19.34 -1.76 -17.76
CA GLU A 183 18.24 -1.93 -16.82
C GLU A 183 17.24 -0.77 -16.87
N ARG A 184 17.74 0.47 -16.94
CA ARG A 184 16.87 1.65 -17.13
C ARG A 184 16.13 1.60 -18.46
N ARG A 185 16.78 1.10 -19.52
CA ARG A 185 16.17 0.92 -20.84
C ARG A 185 15.06 -0.12 -20.81
N ARG A 186 15.26 -1.25 -20.13
CA ARG A 186 14.23 -2.29 -19.96
C ARG A 186 13.00 -1.77 -19.21
N LEU A 187 13.19 -0.99 -18.14
CA LEU A 187 12.09 -0.31 -17.46
C LEU A 187 11.34 0.65 -18.40
N PHE A 188 12.07 1.43 -19.20
CA PHE A 188 11.47 2.33 -20.19
C PHE A 188 10.69 1.61 -21.27
N GLU A 189 11.18 0.47 -21.77
CA GLU A 189 10.49 -0.34 -22.78
C GLU A 189 9.15 -0.86 -22.23
N HIS A 190 9.11 -1.33 -20.99
CA HIS A 190 7.85 -1.72 -20.35
C HIS A 190 6.89 -0.53 -20.14
N LEU A 191 7.42 0.64 -19.76
CA LEU A 191 6.63 1.87 -19.68
C LEU A 191 6.07 2.30 -21.04
N ALA A 192 6.86 2.16 -22.10
CA ALA A 192 6.44 2.47 -23.46
C ALA A 192 5.31 1.54 -23.91
N GLU A 193 5.44 0.22 -23.68
CA GLU A 193 4.36 -0.75 -23.94
C GLU A 193 3.06 -0.39 -23.21
N PHE A 194 3.17 0.07 -21.95
CA PHE A 194 2.02 0.54 -21.18
C PHE A 194 1.35 1.77 -21.82
N MET A 195 2.12 2.82 -22.11
CA MET A 195 1.57 4.05 -22.72
C MET A 195 0.97 3.80 -24.11
N GLU A 196 1.59 2.93 -24.91
CA GLU A 196 1.04 2.47 -26.18
C GLU A 196 -0.27 1.71 -26.00
N GLY A 197 -0.35 0.85 -24.98
CA GLY A 197 -1.57 0.16 -24.59
C GLY A 197 -2.68 1.12 -24.22
N VAL A 198 -2.38 2.16 -23.43
CA VAL A 198 -3.35 3.17 -23.00
C VAL A 198 -3.85 3.97 -24.20
N MET A 199 -2.98 4.31 -25.15
CA MET A 199 -3.40 4.92 -26.42
C MET A 199 -4.27 3.98 -27.27
N ALA A 200 -3.94 2.69 -27.34
CA ALA A 200 -4.76 1.72 -28.04
C ALA A 200 -6.15 1.60 -27.40
N GLU A 201 -6.22 1.54 -26.07
CA GLU A 201 -7.47 1.53 -25.30
C GLU A 201 -8.29 2.80 -25.58
N TYR A 202 -7.65 3.97 -25.56
CA TYR A 202 -8.29 5.24 -25.90
C TYR A 202 -8.87 5.25 -27.32
N ARG A 203 -8.10 4.80 -28.33
CA ARG A 203 -8.58 4.68 -29.72
C ARG A 203 -9.76 3.71 -29.84
N CYS A 204 -9.74 2.59 -29.12
CA CYS A 204 -10.85 1.64 -29.07
C CYS A 204 -12.10 2.25 -28.42
N LYS A 205 -11.94 3.01 -27.32
CA LYS A 205 -13.04 3.77 -26.70
C LYS A 205 -13.66 4.77 -27.69
N MET A 206 -12.84 5.47 -28.47
CA MET A 206 -13.31 6.48 -29.44
C MET A 206 -13.93 5.89 -30.71
N SER A 207 -13.52 4.69 -31.16
CA SER A 207 -14.05 4.08 -32.38
C SER A 207 -15.51 3.61 -32.24
N GLY A 208 -15.95 3.34 -31.00
CA GLY A 208 -17.29 2.82 -30.71
C GLY A 208 -17.55 1.41 -31.25
N GLN A 209 -16.52 0.70 -31.73
CA GLN A 209 -16.62 -0.66 -32.28
C GLN A 209 -16.39 -1.72 -31.20
N ALA A 210 -17.28 -2.71 -31.13
CA ALA A 210 -17.16 -3.84 -30.21
C ALA A 210 -15.84 -4.58 -30.46
N GLN A 211 -15.02 -4.74 -29.41
CA GLN A 211 -13.77 -5.50 -29.48
C GLN A 211 -14.05 -7.00 -29.37
N SER A 212 -13.29 -7.81 -30.11
CA SER A 212 -13.18 -9.23 -29.84
C SER A 212 -12.51 -9.49 -28.49
N LEU A 213 -12.68 -10.69 -27.94
CA LEU A 213 -12.05 -11.06 -26.66
C LEU A 213 -10.52 -11.01 -26.74
N ASP A 214 -9.94 -11.41 -27.87
CA ASP A 214 -8.49 -11.39 -28.09
C ASP A 214 -7.94 -9.96 -28.18
N GLU A 215 -8.63 -9.07 -28.88
CA GLU A 215 -8.27 -7.65 -28.94
C GLU A 215 -8.35 -7.02 -27.55
N PHE A 216 -9.41 -7.32 -26.79
CA PHE A 216 -9.55 -6.87 -25.41
C PHE A 216 -8.35 -7.29 -24.56
N TYR A 217 -7.98 -8.58 -24.57
CA TYR A 217 -6.81 -9.05 -23.81
C TYR A 217 -5.50 -8.39 -24.27
N SER A 218 -5.30 -8.21 -25.58
CA SER A 218 -4.07 -7.65 -26.13
C SER A 218 -3.81 -6.20 -25.68
N VAL A 219 -4.88 -5.43 -25.50
CA VAL A 219 -4.84 -4.04 -25.02
C VAL A 219 -4.80 -4.01 -23.50
N ARG A 220 -5.74 -4.70 -22.83
CA ARG A 220 -5.92 -4.62 -21.38
C ARG A 220 -4.71 -5.13 -20.61
N LEU A 221 -4.01 -6.16 -21.09
CA LEU A 221 -2.79 -6.66 -20.45
C LEU A 221 -1.64 -5.64 -20.47
N LYS A 222 -1.66 -4.69 -21.41
CA LYS A 222 -0.71 -3.57 -21.41
C LYS A 222 -1.14 -2.48 -20.44
N THR A 223 -2.44 -2.16 -20.37
CA THR A 223 -2.95 -1.03 -19.56
C THR A 223 -3.04 -1.30 -18.07
N VAL A 224 -2.99 -2.56 -17.63
CA VAL A 224 -2.87 -2.89 -16.20
C VAL A 224 -1.51 -2.55 -15.59
N SER A 225 -0.53 -2.15 -16.40
CA SER A 225 0.78 -1.60 -15.96
C SER A 225 1.66 -2.51 -15.10
N VAL A 226 1.35 -3.82 -15.08
CA VAL A 226 2.05 -4.79 -14.23
C VAL A 226 3.50 -4.99 -14.64
N LYS A 227 3.82 -5.07 -15.94
CA LYS A 227 5.22 -5.27 -16.39
C LYS A 227 6.17 -4.18 -15.88
N PRO A 228 5.87 -2.87 -16.01
CA PRO A 228 6.67 -1.84 -15.37
C PRO A 228 6.83 -2.01 -13.86
N LEU A 229 5.77 -2.40 -13.15
CA LEU A 229 5.82 -2.63 -11.70
C LEU A 229 6.69 -3.83 -11.31
N LEU A 230 6.63 -4.92 -12.08
CA LEU A 230 7.50 -6.08 -11.88
C LEU A 230 8.96 -5.71 -12.07
N GLU A 231 9.28 -4.95 -13.13
CA GLU A 231 10.65 -4.52 -13.34
C GLU A 231 11.12 -3.54 -12.25
N LEU A 232 10.28 -2.58 -11.88
CA LEU A 232 10.55 -1.70 -10.76
C LEU A 232 10.77 -2.47 -9.45
N SER A 233 10.00 -3.54 -9.21
CA SER A 233 10.13 -4.40 -8.02
C SER A 233 11.49 -5.08 -7.97
N ARG A 234 11.98 -5.57 -9.11
CA ARG A 234 13.31 -6.18 -9.22
C ARG A 234 14.40 -5.15 -8.92
N LEU A 235 14.33 -3.98 -9.54
CA LEU A 235 15.32 -2.91 -9.43
C LEU A 235 15.39 -2.33 -8.00
N LEU A 236 14.25 -2.02 -7.40
CA LEU A 236 14.19 -1.41 -6.06
C LEU A 236 14.54 -2.40 -4.94
N ASN A 237 14.33 -3.70 -5.15
CA ASN A 237 14.86 -4.73 -4.27
C ASN A 237 16.35 -5.02 -4.54
N ARG A 238 16.98 -4.43 -5.56
CA ARG A 238 18.36 -4.73 -5.98
C ARG A 238 18.55 -6.22 -6.25
N ILE A 239 17.62 -6.81 -7.00
CA ILE A 239 17.68 -8.22 -7.38
C ILE A 239 18.48 -8.33 -8.67
N SER A 240 19.60 -9.04 -8.58
CA SER A 240 20.51 -9.25 -9.70
C SER A 240 20.42 -10.70 -10.17
N VAL A 241 19.98 -10.89 -11.40
CA VAL A 241 19.89 -12.20 -12.05
C VAL A 241 20.54 -12.14 -13.44
N PRO A 242 21.10 -13.26 -13.94
CA PRO A 242 21.68 -13.35 -15.28
C PRO A 242 20.71 -12.96 -16.40
N GLN A 243 21.26 -12.50 -17.53
CA GLN A 243 20.47 -12.05 -18.67
C GLN A 243 19.57 -13.14 -19.27
N ASP A 244 20.05 -14.38 -19.32
CA ASP A 244 19.30 -15.53 -19.82
C ASP A 244 18.10 -15.89 -18.91
N VAL A 245 18.19 -15.58 -17.61
CA VAL A 245 17.05 -15.66 -16.68
C VAL A 245 16.02 -14.55 -17.00
N LEU A 246 16.49 -13.32 -17.26
CA LEU A 246 15.63 -12.19 -17.63
C LEU A 246 14.91 -12.38 -18.97
N GLU A 247 15.51 -13.15 -19.88
CA GLU A 247 15.00 -13.48 -21.21
C GLU A 247 14.30 -14.85 -21.25
N SER A 248 14.15 -15.52 -20.10
CA SER A 248 13.54 -16.85 -20.03
C SER A 248 12.04 -16.82 -20.29
N SER A 249 11.56 -17.86 -20.98
CA SER A 249 10.12 -18.07 -21.20
C SER A 249 9.34 -18.22 -19.90
N GLU A 250 9.95 -18.80 -18.86
CA GLU A 250 9.36 -18.98 -17.55
C GLU A 250 9.08 -17.64 -16.88
N LEU A 251 10.03 -16.70 -16.91
CA LEU A 251 9.86 -15.38 -16.31
C LEU A 251 8.80 -14.56 -17.06
N ASP A 252 8.77 -14.65 -18.39
CA ASP A 252 7.75 -14.01 -19.22
C ASP A 252 6.35 -14.57 -18.92
N ASN A 253 6.22 -15.90 -18.78
CA ASN A 253 4.97 -16.55 -18.40
C ASN A 253 4.51 -16.13 -17.00
N MET A 254 5.43 -16.05 -16.03
CA MET A 254 5.15 -15.54 -14.70
C MET A 254 4.64 -14.09 -14.76
N ALA A 255 5.30 -13.22 -15.51
CA ALA A 255 4.87 -11.83 -15.68
C ALA A 255 3.48 -11.72 -16.31
N LEU A 256 3.19 -12.54 -17.31
CA LEU A 256 1.88 -12.62 -17.95
C LEU A 256 0.79 -13.08 -16.97
N ASP A 257 1.05 -14.08 -16.14
CA ASP A 257 0.09 -14.57 -15.15
C ASP A 257 -0.17 -13.51 -14.05
N VAL A 258 0.85 -12.78 -13.58
CA VAL A 258 0.65 -11.65 -12.65
C VAL A 258 -0.15 -10.52 -13.31
N ALA A 259 0.10 -10.21 -14.59
CA ALA A 259 -0.66 -9.21 -15.34
C ALA A 259 -2.14 -9.60 -15.47
N LYS A 260 -2.42 -10.86 -15.78
CA LYS A 260 -3.79 -11.41 -15.83
C LYS A 260 -4.47 -11.35 -14.47
N ILE A 261 -3.77 -11.67 -13.39
CA ILE A 261 -4.31 -11.57 -12.02
C ILE A 261 -4.68 -10.12 -11.72
N GLY A 262 -3.76 -9.17 -11.96
CA GLY A 262 -4.01 -7.74 -11.77
C GLY A 262 -5.21 -7.24 -12.56
N MET A 263 -5.32 -7.66 -13.83
CA MET A 263 -6.48 -7.39 -14.68
C MET A 263 -7.78 -7.92 -14.08
N ILE A 264 -7.81 -9.21 -13.71
CA ILE A 264 -9.02 -9.86 -13.18
C ILE A 264 -9.48 -9.19 -11.90
N VAL A 265 -8.55 -8.90 -10.98
CA VAL A 265 -8.86 -8.22 -9.71
C VAL A 265 -9.40 -6.82 -10.00
N ASN A 266 -8.70 -6.02 -10.80
CA ASN A 266 -9.14 -4.67 -11.15
C ASN A 266 -10.55 -4.70 -11.73
N ASP A 267 -10.78 -5.49 -12.79
CA ASP A 267 -12.05 -5.54 -13.52
C ASP A 267 -13.21 -6.03 -12.65
N LEU A 268 -12.98 -6.99 -11.74
CA LEU A 268 -14.02 -7.44 -10.81
C LEU A 268 -14.43 -6.33 -9.83
N PHE A 269 -13.46 -5.58 -9.28
CA PHE A 269 -13.74 -4.52 -8.30
C PHE A 269 -14.15 -3.19 -8.94
N SER A 270 -13.75 -2.92 -10.17
CA SER A 270 -14.06 -1.70 -10.92
C SER A 270 -15.37 -1.79 -11.69
N LEU A 271 -15.88 -3.00 -12.00
CA LEU A 271 -17.08 -3.20 -12.84
C LEU A 271 -18.25 -2.26 -12.52
N LYS A 272 -18.58 -2.07 -11.23
CA LYS A 272 -19.67 -1.16 -10.83
C LYS A 272 -19.40 0.31 -11.19
N LYS A 273 -18.15 0.76 -11.02
CA LYS A 273 -17.72 2.12 -11.37
C LYS A 273 -17.74 2.28 -12.89
N GLU A 274 -17.14 1.34 -13.61
CA GLU A 274 -17.03 1.38 -15.08
C GLU A 274 -18.39 1.34 -15.77
N LEU A 275 -19.34 0.53 -15.27
CA LEU A 275 -20.73 0.54 -15.76
C LEU A 275 -21.44 1.88 -15.53
N LYS A 276 -21.07 2.61 -14.47
CA LYS A 276 -21.62 3.94 -14.17
C LYS A 276 -20.99 5.02 -15.03
N ASP A 277 -19.69 4.92 -15.27
CA ASP A 277 -18.90 5.90 -16.02
C ASP A 277 -18.94 5.61 -17.54
N GLU A 278 -19.80 4.69 -17.98
CA GLU A 278 -20.00 4.31 -19.39
C GLU A 278 -18.72 3.80 -20.09
N THR A 279 -17.73 3.36 -19.33
CA THR A 279 -16.46 2.83 -19.86
C THR A 279 -16.58 1.32 -19.95
N VAL A 280 -16.88 0.78 -21.13
CA VAL A 280 -17.14 -0.66 -21.29
C VAL A 280 -15.93 -1.44 -21.81
N THR A 281 -14.80 -1.28 -21.12
CA THR A 281 -13.57 -2.04 -21.37
C THR A 281 -13.29 -2.92 -20.14
N ASN A 282 -14.17 -3.88 -19.88
CA ASN A 282 -14.11 -4.77 -18.72
C ASN A 282 -14.21 -6.25 -19.12
N MET A 283 -13.33 -7.09 -18.54
CA MET A 283 -13.25 -8.51 -18.85
C MET A 283 -14.54 -9.27 -18.51
N VAL A 284 -15.27 -8.88 -17.46
CA VAL A 284 -16.55 -9.52 -17.11
C VAL A 284 -17.54 -9.34 -18.25
N THR A 285 -17.69 -8.11 -18.76
CA THR A 285 -18.59 -7.83 -19.89
C THR A 285 -18.11 -8.45 -21.19
N ALA A 286 -16.80 -8.46 -21.46
CA ALA A 286 -16.22 -9.10 -22.64
C ALA A 286 -16.47 -10.62 -22.62
N THR A 287 -16.28 -11.26 -21.47
CA THR A 287 -16.49 -12.70 -21.26
C THR A 287 -17.98 -13.08 -21.37
N MET A 288 -18.88 -12.25 -20.83
CA MET A 288 -20.33 -12.45 -21.00
C MET A 288 -20.71 -12.47 -22.48
N SER A 289 -20.21 -11.51 -23.26
CA SER A 289 -20.51 -11.39 -24.69
C SER A 289 -19.90 -12.55 -25.48
N ALA A 290 -18.60 -12.83 -25.29
CA ALA A 290 -17.86 -13.83 -26.05
C ALA A 290 -18.34 -15.27 -25.79
N HIS A 291 -18.76 -15.58 -24.57
CA HIS A 291 -19.16 -16.94 -24.17
C HIS A 291 -20.66 -17.09 -23.91
N ASN A 292 -21.46 -16.04 -24.18
CA ASN A 292 -22.89 -15.99 -23.88
C ASN A 292 -23.21 -16.39 -22.42
N LEU A 293 -22.39 -15.89 -21.48
CA LEU A 293 -22.55 -16.16 -20.05
C LEU A 293 -23.40 -15.07 -19.38
N ASP A 294 -24.09 -15.44 -18.31
CA ASP A 294 -24.66 -14.46 -17.39
C ASP A 294 -23.58 -13.86 -16.48
N LEU A 295 -23.95 -12.84 -15.68
CA LEU A 295 -23.00 -12.12 -14.83
C LEU A 295 -22.31 -13.07 -13.83
N ARG A 296 -23.07 -13.99 -13.23
CA ARG A 296 -22.53 -14.99 -12.30
C ARG A 296 -21.54 -15.93 -13.03
N GLY A 297 -21.88 -16.39 -14.22
CA GLY A 297 -21.05 -17.25 -15.04
C GLY A 297 -19.74 -16.59 -15.44
N ALA A 298 -19.76 -15.30 -15.81
CA ALA A 298 -18.57 -14.54 -16.14
C ALA A 298 -17.67 -14.27 -14.92
N VAL A 299 -18.25 -13.93 -13.76
CA VAL A 299 -17.49 -13.82 -12.50
C VAL A 299 -16.85 -15.15 -12.12
N ALA A 300 -17.58 -16.27 -12.24
CA ALA A 300 -17.04 -17.59 -11.98
C ALA A 300 -15.94 -17.99 -12.98
N HIS A 301 -16.05 -17.56 -14.24
CA HIS A 301 -15.01 -17.74 -15.24
C HIS A 301 -13.74 -16.97 -14.86
N ALA A 302 -13.86 -15.70 -14.50
CA ALA A 302 -12.76 -14.85 -14.04
C ALA A 302 -11.98 -15.50 -12.87
N ILE A 303 -12.70 -16.00 -11.86
CA ILE A 303 -12.07 -16.66 -10.70
C ILE A 303 -11.34 -17.94 -11.09
N ARG A 304 -11.91 -18.76 -11.98
CA ARG A 304 -11.24 -19.98 -12.48
C ARG A 304 -9.99 -19.64 -13.29
N GLU A 305 -10.02 -18.60 -14.11
CA GLU A 305 -8.83 -18.17 -14.84
C GLU A 305 -7.74 -17.63 -13.90
N MET A 306 -8.11 -16.91 -12.85
CA MET A 306 -7.17 -16.48 -11.81
C MET A 306 -6.50 -17.67 -11.10
N GLN A 307 -7.27 -18.70 -10.75
CA GLN A 307 -6.73 -19.95 -10.18
C GLN A 307 -5.71 -20.61 -11.12
N LYS A 308 -6.00 -20.66 -12.42
CA LYS A 308 -5.07 -21.20 -13.41
C LYS A 308 -3.81 -20.35 -13.54
N CYS A 309 -3.92 -19.01 -13.45
CA CYS A 309 -2.77 -18.12 -13.48
C CYS A 309 -1.83 -18.41 -12.30
N ILE A 310 -2.37 -18.60 -11.10
CA ILE A 310 -1.59 -18.92 -9.90
C ILE A 310 -0.86 -20.26 -10.06
N GLN A 311 -1.57 -21.30 -10.51
CA GLN A 311 -0.97 -22.62 -10.75
C GLN A 311 0.13 -22.58 -11.81
N ARG A 312 -0.06 -21.85 -12.90
CA ARG A 312 0.94 -21.69 -13.96
C ARG A 312 2.13 -20.87 -13.47
N PHE A 313 1.92 -19.80 -12.71
CA PHE A 313 2.98 -19.03 -12.10
C PHE A 313 3.85 -19.91 -11.19
N ASP A 314 3.23 -20.69 -10.30
CA ASP A 314 3.96 -21.58 -9.39
C ASP A 314 4.76 -22.63 -10.17
N ALA A 315 4.17 -23.23 -11.20
CA ALA A 315 4.86 -24.20 -12.06
C ALA A 315 6.04 -23.58 -12.82
N ASN A 316 5.88 -22.38 -13.38
CA ASN A 316 6.95 -21.65 -14.08
C ASN A 316 8.04 -21.19 -13.10
N SER A 317 7.69 -20.74 -11.91
CA SER A 317 8.67 -20.33 -10.89
C SER A 317 9.55 -21.51 -10.45
N ALA A 318 8.95 -22.70 -10.27
CA ALA A 318 9.70 -23.92 -9.94
C ALA A 318 10.55 -24.40 -11.12
N ALA A 319 10.08 -24.24 -12.37
CA ALA A 319 10.85 -24.56 -13.56
C ALA A 319 12.05 -23.60 -13.73
N LEU A 320 11.84 -22.31 -13.52
CA LEU A 320 12.87 -21.27 -13.56
C LEU A 320 13.97 -21.56 -12.53
N GLN A 321 13.58 -21.85 -11.29
CA GLN A 321 14.53 -22.21 -10.22
C GLN A 321 15.38 -23.41 -10.59
N ARG A 322 14.77 -24.50 -11.06
CA ARG A 322 15.50 -25.71 -11.45
C ARG A 322 16.50 -25.44 -12.58
N LYS A 323 16.08 -24.75 -13.64
CA LYS A 323 16.92 -24.44 -14.80
C LYS A 323 18.07 -23.51 -14.40
N ALA A 324 17.77 -22.42 -13.73
CA ALA A 324 18.77 -21.43 -13.36
C ALA A 324 19.80 -21.98 -12.35
N VAL A 325 19.39 -22.83 -11.39
CA VAL A 325 20.35 -23.52 -10.50
C VAL A 325 21.20 -24.54 -11.26
N GLN A 326 20.63 -25.22 -12.25
CA GLN A 326 21.39 -26.14 -13.11
C GLN A 326 22.45 -25.38 -13.94
N ASP A 327 22.13 -24.20 -14.46
CA ASP A 327 22.98 -23.44 -15.37
C ASP A 327 23.99 -22.54 -14.64
N HIS A 328 23.61 -21.98 -13.48
CA HIS A 328 24.41 -20.97 -12.74
C HIS A 328 24.83 -21.41 -11.32
N GLY A 329 24.45 -22.61 -10.88
CA GLY A 329 24.76 -23.16 -9.56
C GLY A 329 23.84 -22.68 -8.43
N GLU A 330 24.02 -23.22 -7.22
CA GLU A 330 23.12 -22.96 -6.07
C GLU A 330 23.15 -21.50 -5.57
N ALA A 331 24.20 -20.74 -5.86
CA ALA A 331 24.36 -19.37 -5.38
C ALA A 331 23.24 -18.41 -5.87
N ILE A 332 22.60 -18.72 -7.01
CA ILE A 332 21.52 -17.91 -7.59
C ILE A 332 20.16 -18.13 -6.90
N GLU A 333 20.00 -19.21 -6.13
CA GLU A 333 18.72 -19.61 -5.55
C GLU A 333 18.12 -18.52 -4.65
N GLY A 334 18.97 -17.83 -3.89
CA GLY A 334 18.58 -16.70 -3.04
C GLY A 334 17.97 -15.55 -3.84
N GLU A 335 18.62 -15.15 -4.94
CA GLU A 335 18.14 -14.06 -5.81
C GLU A 335 16.86 -14.44 -6.56
N LEU A 336 16.74 -15.69 -7.03
CA LEU A 336 15.51 -16.18 -7.66
C LEU A 336 14.35 -16.22 -6.68
N LYS A 337 14.58 -16.64 -5.44
CA LYS A 337 13.55 -16.60 -4.40
C LYS A 337 13.08 -15.17 -4.15
N ARG A 338 14.00 -14.21 -4.06
CA ARG A 338 13.67 -12.78 -3.92
C ARG A 338 12.88 -12.26 -5.12
N LEU A 339 13.25 -12.65 -6.35
CA LEU A 339 12.55 -12.29 -7.59
C LEU A 339 11.11 -12.80 -7.60
N ILE A 340 10.93 -14.10 -7.31
CA ILE A 340 9.62 -14.74 -7.25
C ILE A 340 8.75 -14.06 -6.20
N GLN A 341 9.29 -13.80 -5.01
CA GLN A 341 8.57 -13.11 -3.93
C GLN A 341 8.20 -11.66 -4.29
N ALA A 342 9.07 -10.94 -5.00
CA ALA A 342 8.76 -9.60 -5.49
C ALA A 342 7.59 -9.64 -6.50
N TYR A 343 7.60 -10.60 -7.43
CA TYR A 343 6.52 -10.77 -8.42
C TYR A 343 5.20 -11.16 -7.75
N GLN A 344 5.24 -12.05 -6.75
CA GLN A 344 4.08 -12.41 -5.93
C GLN A 344 3.49 -11.18 -5.22
N ALA A 345 4.33 -10.29 -4.67
CA ALA A 345 3.85 -9.09 -3.96
C ALA A 345 3.11 -8.10 -4.88
N ILE A 346 3.47 -7.99 -6.16
CA ILE A 346 2.78 -7.13 -7.14
C ILE A 346 1.34 -7.60 -7.42
N SER A 347 1.06 -8.89 -7.22
CA SER A 347 -0.26 -9.48 -7.55
C SER A 347 -1.38 -9.18 -6.55
N LEU A 348 -1.09 -8.51 -5.42
CA LEU A 348 -2.03 -8.43 -4.29
C LEU A 348 -2.21 -7.02 -3.71
N GLU A 349 -3.47 -6.72 -3.38
CA GLU A 349 -3.84 -5.64 -2.47
C GLU A 349 -3.67 -6.09 -1.00
N PHE A 350 -3.58 -5.10 -0.11
CA PHE A 350 -3.22 -5.12 1.32
C PHE A 350 -3.62 -6.34 2.15
N ASN A 351 -2.77 -6.67 3.14
CA ASN A 351 -3.28 -7.25 4.38
C ASN A 351 -2.54 -6.75 5.63
N TRP A 352 -3.33 -6.40 6.65
CA TRP A 352 -2.93 -6.52 8.05
C TRP A 352 -3.22 -7.96 8.48
N PRO A 353 -2.42 -8.62 9.32
CA PRO A 353 -2.78 -9.94 9.83
C PRO A 353 -4.24 -9.93 10.32
N SER A 354 -5.04 -10.90 9.87
CA SER A 354 -6.43 -10.99 10.29
C SER A 354 -6.46 -11.04 11.82
N PRO A 355 -7.29 -10.23 12.50
CA PRO A 355 -7.51 -10.42 13.94
C PRO A 355 -8.08 -11.80 14.29
N LEU A 356 -8.54 -12.56 13.28
CA LEU A 356 -8.97 -13.95 13.40
C LEU A 356 -7.82 -14.96 13.15
N ALA A 357 -6.58 -14.51 13.01
CA ALA A 357 -5.44 -15.41 12.86
C ALA A 357 -5.38 -16.40 14.04
N GLY A 358 -5.30 -17.70 13.75
CA GLY A 358 -5.39 -18.79 14.73
C GLY A 358 -6.81 -19.32 14.98
N TYR A 359 -7.84 -18.73 14.35
CA TYR A 359 -9.24 -19.17 14.41
C TYR A 359 -9.82 -19.61 13.06
N GLU A 360 -8.97 -19.84 12.06
CA GLU A 360 -9.38 -20.13 10.68
C GLU A 360 -10.25 -21.39 10.55
N SER A 361 -10.03 -22.36 11.45
CA SER A 361 -10.79 -23.62 11.50
C SER A 361 -11.95 -23.59 12.51
N ALA A 362 -12.23 -22.46 13.15
CA ALA A 362 -13.29 -22.35 14.14
C ALA A 362 -14.69 -22.39 13.48
N PRO A 363 -15.70 -22.98 14.12
CA PRO A 363 -17.07 -22.95 13.62
C PRO A 363 -17.62 -21.50 13.62
N PRO A 364 -18.59 -21.18 12.73
CA PRO A 364 -19.21 -19.86 12.71
C PRO A 364 -19.94 -19.58 14.03
N LEU A 365 -19.86 -18.32 14.49
CA LEU A 365 -20.54 -17.85 15.70
C LEU A 365 -22.03 -17.59 15.43
N PRO A 366 -22.92 -17.77 16.44
CA PRO A 366 -24.34 -17.49 16.30
C PRO A 366 -24.66 -15.98 16.36
N ASP A 367 -25.71 -15.55 15.66
CA ASP A 367 -26.26 -14.18 15.73
C ASP A 367 -27.33 -14.01 16.83
N GLU A 368 -27.51 -15.01 17.69
CA GLU A 368 -28.49 -14.97 18.78
C GLU A 368 -28.10 -13.88 19.80
N LYS A 369 -29.09 -13.14 20.31
CA LYS A 369 -28.85 -12.07 21.28
C LYS A 369 -29.06 -12.52 22.72
N ASN A 370 -28.35 -11.88 23.65
CA ASN A 370 -28.61 -11.99 25.08
C ASN A 370 -29.93 -11.29 25.46
N GLU A 371 -30.34 -11.43 26.72
CA GLU A 371 -31.60 -10.88 27.26
C GLU A 371 -31.72 -9.35 27.11
N ASP A 372 -30.61 -8.63 27.01
CA ASP A 372 -30.59 -7.18 26.78
C ASP A 372 -31.05 -6.77 25.37
N GLY A 373 -31.24 -7.74 24.44
CA GLY A 373 -31.66 -7.53 23.06
C GLY A 373 -30.64 -6.81 22.17
N LYS A 374 -29.42 -6.58 22.68
CA LYS A 374 -28.34 -5.81 22.03
C LYS A 374 -27.05 -6.60 21.87
N SER A 375 -26.59 -7.31 22.90
CA SER A 375 -25.34 -8.06 22.87
C SER A 375 -25.54 -9.47 22.29
N LEU A 376 -24.52 -10.02 21.64
CA LEU A 376 -24.55 -11.35 21.05
C LEU A 376 -24.18 -12.44 22.07
N LYS A 377 -24.80 -13.60 21.94
CA LYS A 377 -24.45 -14.80 22.69
C LYS A 377 -23.15 -15.39 22.15
N ASN A 378 -22.09 -15.27 22.95
CA ASN A 378 -20.80 -15.87 22.63
C ASN A 378 -20.68 -17.26 23.28
N PRO A 379 -20.32 -18.32 22.53
CA PRO A 379 -19.98 -19.63 23.10
C PRO A 379 -18.88 -19.50 24.15
N GLN A 380 -19.12 -20.05 25.34
CA GLN A 380 -18.15 -19.97 26.43
C GLN A 380 -17.12 -21.09 26.27
N THR A 381 -15.84 -20.73 26.29
CA THR A 381 -14.71 -21.67 26.17
C THR A 381 -14.25 -22.23 27.53
N GLY A 382 -14.75 -21.67 28.63
CA GLY A 382 -14.35 -22.05 30.00
C GLY A 382 -12.97 -21.53 30.44
N ALA A 383 -12.26 -20.81 29.57
CA ALA A 383 -10.97 -20.20 29.86
C ALA A 383 -10.99 -18.71 29.48
N LEU A 384 -10.29 -17.89 30.26
CA LEU A 384 -10.08 -16.48 29.93
C LEU A 384 -8.99 -16.35 28.86
N SER A 385 -9.03 -15.23 28.12
CA SER A 385 -7.93 -14.87 27.23
C SER A 385 -6.62 -14.72 28.03
N PRO A 386 -5.46 -15.17 27.51
CA PRO A 386 -4.16 -14.89 28.11
C PRO A 386 -3.89 -13.40 28.34
N ALA A 387 -4.60 -12.52 27.62
CA ALA A 387 -4.53 -11.06 27.79
C ALA A 387 -5.00 -10.57 29.17
N TYR A 388 -5.70 -11.39 29.96
CA TYR A 388 -6.02 -11.06 31.35
C TYR A 388 -4.81 -11.17 32.28
N GLU A 389 -3.85 -12.02 31.93
CA GLU A 389 -2.69 -12.34 32.78
C GLU A 389 -1.45 -11.52 32.41
N ARG A 390 -1.25 -11.29 31.11
CA ARG A 390 -0.09 -10.57 30.57
C ARG A 390 -0.48 -9.68 29.40
N PHE A 391 0.35 -8.69 29.10
CA PHE A 391 0.20 -7.99 27.84
C PHE A 391 0.58 -8.91 26.68
N ILE A 392 -0.22 -8.94 25.62
CA ILE A 392 0.04 -9.78 24.45
C ILE A 392 1.16 -9.18 23.58
N ASP A 393 1.91 -10.04 22.90
CA ASP A 393 2.96 -9.59 21.98
C ASP A 393 2.38 -8.62 20.93
N PRO A 394 3.12 -7.55 20.57
CA PRO A 394 4.52 -7.28 20.92
C PRO A 394 4.69 -6.37 22.14
N LEU A 395 3.72 -6.26 23.06
CA LEU A 395 3.86 -5.40 24.24
C LEU A 395 4.92 -5.92 25.21
N ASP A 396 5.73 -5.00 25.75
CA ASP A 396 6.81 -5.33 26.68
C ASP A 396 6.23 -5.79 28.03
N ASN A 397 6.61 -7.00 28.46
CA ASN A 397 6.26 -7.55 29.78
C ASN A 397 7.47 -7.55 30.75
N GLY A 398 8.59 -6.95 30.34
CA GLY A 398 9.84 -6.89 31.08
C GLY A 398 9.98 -5.63 31.94
N ARG A 399 11.24 -5.23 32.16
CA ARG A 399 11.58 -4.16 33.13
C ARG A 399 11.01 -2.79 32.76
N ARG A 400 10.78 -2.51 31.47
CA ARG A 400 10.22 -1.24 30.99
C ARG A 400 8.74 -1.10 31.35
N GLY A 401 8.00 -2.21 31.37
CA GLY A 401 6.54 -2.22 31.49
C GLY A 401 5.87 -2.00 30.13
N GLY A 402 4.63 -2.43 29.99
CA GLY A 402 3.92 -2.47 28.71
C GLY A 402 3.33 -1.12 28.28
N PHE A 403 3.14 -0.18 29.21
CA PHE A 403 2.62 1.16 28.89
C PHE A 403 3.24 2.24 29.78
N ASP A 404 3.47 3.41 29.18
CA ASP A 404 3.86 4.63 29.87
C ASP A 404 2.71 5.65 29.80
N VAL A 405 2.43 6.28 30.93
CA VAL A 405 1.36 7.26 31.09
C VAL A 405 1.96 8.61 31.46
N HIS A 406 1.95 9.54 30.50
CA HIS A 406 2.43 10.90 30.69
C HIS A 406 1.26 11.85 30.96
N VAL A 407 1.28 12.50 32.11
CA VAL A 407 0.29 13.50 32.50
C VAL A 407 0.89 14.88 32.32
N TYR A 408 0.28 15.70 31.46
CA TYR A 408 0.78 17.02 31.09
C TYR A 408 0.08 18.14 31.84
N TYR A 409 0.84 19.19 32.13
CA TYR A 409 0.31 20.44 32.64
C TYR A 409 1.09 21.62 32.07
N PHE A 410 0.44 22.77 31.90
CA PHE A 410 1.12 23.98 31.47
C PHE A 410 1.83 24.62 32.66
N GLN A 411 3.17 24.63 32.64
CA GLN A 411 4.00 25.09 33.75
C GLN A 411 3.77 26.56 34.17
N ASN A 412 3.26 27.39 33.27
CA ASN A 412 2.92 28.78 33.54
C ASN A 412 1.44 28.98 33.95
N ASN A 413 0.68 27.89 34.09
CA ASN A 413 -0.69 27.90 34.62
C ASN A 413 -0.66 27.41 36.08
N PRO A 414 -0.89 28.30 37.07
CA PRO A 414 -0.83 27.95 38.48
C PRO A 414 -1.87 26.90 38.90
N GLU A 415 -3.08 26.94 38.32
CA GLU A 415 -4.15 26.00 38.64
C GLU A 415 -3.81 24.59 38.17
N GLN A 416 -3.36 24.45 36.92
CA GLN A 416 -2.94 23.14 36.41
C GLN A 416 -1.70 22.63 37.15
N THR A 417 -0.73 23.49 37.46
CA THR A 417 0.47 23.09 38.20
C THR A 417 0.13 22.58 39.60
N LYS A 418 -0.77 23.27 40.32
CA LYS A 418 -1.26 22.82 41.62
C LYS A 418 -1.99 21.49 41.50
N TYR A 419 -2.94 21.38 40.56
CA TYR A 419 -3.72 20.16 40.36
C TYR A 419 -2.85 18.96 39.98
N ALA A 420 -1.89 19.15 39.07
CA ALA A 420 -0.95 18.11 38.66
C ALA A 420 -0.11 17.62 39.84
N ARG A 421 0.33 18.52 40.73
CA ARG A 421 1.10 18.15 41.92
C ARG A 421 0.26 17.35 42.93
N GLU A 422 -0.97 17.78 43.17
CA GLU A 422 -1.92 17.06 44.04
C GLU A 422 -2.27 15.68 43.47
N LEU A 423 -2.50 15.60 42.15
CA LEU A 423 -2.74 14.34 41.46
C LEU A 423 -1.52 13.41 41.54
N TRP A 424 -0.32 13.92 41.27
CA TRP A 424 0.93 13.16 41.39
C TRP A 424 1.13 12.61 42.80
N GLU A 425 0.87 13.43 43.84
CA GLU A 425 0.90 12.97 45.23
C GLU A 425 -0.14 11.88 45.49
N ARG A 426 -1.37 12.08 45.02
CA ARG A 426 -2.44 11.11 45.21
C ARG A 426 -2.11 9.76 44.57
N ILE A 427 -1.61 9.76 43.33
CA ILE A 427 -1.20 8.53 42.65
C ILE A 427 -0.17 7.77 43.50
N ARG A 428 0.81 8.47 44.07
CA ARG A 428 1.83 7.86 44.94
C ARG A 428 1.27 7.30 46.25
N ARG A 429 0.16 7.82 46.77
CA ARG A 429 -0.50 7.34 47.98
C ARG A 429 -1.42 6.16 47.71
N GLU A 430 -2.15 6.20 46.58
CA GLU A 430 -3.21 5.25 46.25
C GLU A 430 -2.68 4.04 45.45
N PHE A 431 -1.62 4.23 44.65
CA PHE A 431 -0.97 3.20 43.84
C PHE A 431 0.54 3.13 44.10
N PRO A 432 0.98 2.90 45.36
CA PRO A 432 2.40 2.87 45.71
C PRO A 432 3.20 1.77 45.00
N GLU A 433 2.53 0.76 44.44
CA GLU A 433 3.11 -0.32 43.65
C GLU A 433 3.49 0.06 42.22
N LEU A 434 2.95 1.18 41.70
CA LEU A 434 3.29 1.65 40.36
C LEU A 434 4.64 2.38 40.33
N ARG A 435 5.34 2.27 39.21
CA ARG A 435 6.58 3.03 39.01
C ARG A 435 6.22 4.45 38.59
N ILE A 436 6.42 5.40 39.49
CA ILE A 436 6.06 6.82 39.32
C ILE A 436 7.34 7.66 39.28
N TYR A 437 7.48 8.49 38.26
CA TYR A 437 8.69 9.29 38.03
C TYR A 437 8.60 10.71 38.60
N THR A 438 9.74 11.41 38.47
CA THR A 438 9.93 12.82 38.79
C THR A 438 8.83 13.69 38.19
N PHE A 439 8.38 14.65 38.99
CA PHE A 439 7.51 15.73 38.55
C PHE A 439 8.35 16.81 37.84
N TRP A 440 8.30 16.84 36.51
CA TRP A 440 9.10 17.76 35.70
C TRP A 440 8.36 19.08 35.45
N ASP A 441 9.03 20.19 35.72
CA ASP A 441 8.56 21.56 35.51
C ASP A 441 8.89 22.14 34.12
N ARG A 442 9.37 21.29 33.22
CA ARG A 442 9.84 21.65 31.88
C ARG A 442 9.61 20.52 30.88
N PRO A 443 9.65 20.80 29.56
CA PRO A 443 9.65 19.79 28.51
C PRO A 443 10.78 18.77 28.68
N ILE A 444 10.51 17.48 28.42
CA ILE A 444 11.48 16.38 28.48
C ILE A 444 11.29 15.50 27.26
N GLY A 445 12.37 15.13 26.56
CA GLY A 445 12.27 14.23 25.40
C GLY A 445 11.33 14.77 24.31
N PRO A 446 10.38 13.96 23.79
CA PRO A 446 9.40 14.39 22.79
C PRO A 446 8.21 15.17 23.39
N HIS A 447 8.18 15.35 24.70
CA HIS A 447 7.05 15.93 25.42
C HIS A 447 7.16 17.46 25.49
N PRO A 448 6.21 18.21 24.92
CA PRO A 448 6.37 19.64 24.62
C PRO A 448 6.14 20.58 25.82
N VAL A 449 5.63 20.05 26.94
CA VAL A 449 5.29 20.81 28.15
C VAL A 449 5.69 20.03 29.40
N ALA A 450 5.56 20.65 30.57
CA ALA A 450 5.82 20.01 31.85
C ALA A 450 4.93 18.78 32.08
N MET A 451 5.48 17.74 32.73
CA MET A 451 4.83 16.43 32.83
C MET A 451 5.35 15.59 33.99
N PHE A 452 4.64 14.51 34.30
CA PHE A 452 5.16 13.36 35.04
C PHE A 452 4.71 12.06 34.39
N GLU A 453 5.43 10.98 34.66
CA GLU A 453 5.23 9.66 34.03
C GLU A 453 4.91 8.59 35.08
N VAL A 454 4.05 7.64 34.69
CA VAL A 454 3.73 6.42 35.45
C VAL A 454 3.82 5.21 34.50
N ASN A 455 4.59 4.18 34.85
CA ASN A 455 4.64 2.93 34.05
C ASN A 455 3.65 1.90 34.59
N LEU A 456 3.08 1.12 33.66
CA LEU A 456 2.16 0.02 33.92
C LEU A 456 2.77 -1.30 33.40
N PHE A 457 2.79 -2.32 34.26
CA PHE A 457 3.47 -3.60 34.02
C PHE A 457 2.51 -4.75 33.73
N THR A 458 1.25 -4.64 34.13
CA THR A 458 0.27 -5.73 33.96
C THR A 458 -1.07 -5.23 33.43
N PRO A 459 -1.87 -6.10 32.77
CA PRO A 459 -3.24 -5.78 32.39
C PRO A 459 -4.11 -5.33 33.57
N ALA A 460 -3.91 -5.92 34.76
CA ALA A 460 -4.62 -5.53 35.98
C ALA A 460 -4.28 -4.09 36.41
N GLN A 461 -3.00 -3.71 36.36
CA GLN A 461 -2.59 -2.33 36.65
C GLN A 461 -3.19 -1.35 35.63
N PHE A 462 -3.17 -1.70 34.34
CA PHE A 462 -3.81 -0.88 33.30
C PHE A 462 -5.32 -0.73 33.53
N GLY A 463 -6.02 -1.85 33.77
CA GLY A 463 -7.46 -1.86 34.03
C GLY A 463 -7.88 -1.13 35.29
N ALA A 464 -7.01 -1.03 36.30
CA ALA A 464 -7.26 -0.25 37.51
C ALA A 464 -6.93 1.23 37.34
N PHE A 465 -5.74 1.55 36.83
CA PHE A 465 -5.20 2.90 36.81
C PHE A 465 -5.85 3.78 35.74
N ILE A 466 -6.09 3.26 34.54
CA ILE A 466 -6.61 4.04 33.41
C ILE A 466 -8.04 4.55 33.68
N PRO A 467 -9.01 3.73 34.14
CA PRO A 467 -10.34 4.23 34.51
C PRO A 467 -10.31 5.17 35.71
N TRP A 468 -9.45 4.91 36.70
CA TRP A 468 -9.27 5.80 37.85
C TRP A 468 -8.77 7.18 37.39
N LEU A 469 -7.77 7.21 36.52
CA LEU A 469 -7.20 8.45 35.99
C LEU A 469 -8.21 9.21 35.13
N ALA A 470 -9.10 8.52 34.42
CA ALA A 470 -10.18 9.16 33.66
C ALA A 470 -11.09 10.02 34.55
N ILE A 471 -11.25 9.67 35.83
CA ILE A 471 -12.01 10.43 36.83
C ILE A 471 -11.16 11.55 37.46
N TRP A 472 -9.91 11.25 37.82
CA TRP A 472 -9.08 12.14 38.64
C TRP A 472 -8.12 13.06 37.88
N ARG A 473 -7.94 12.90 36.56
CA ARG A 473 -7.03 13.76 35.78
C ARG A 473 -7.44 15.23 35.72
N GLY A 474 -8.71 15.54 36.00
CA GLY A 474 -9.23 16.91 35.92
C GLY A 474 -8.96 17.56 34.55
N PRO A 475 -8.42 18.79 34.49
CA PRO A 475 -8.19 19.51 33.24
C PRO A 475 -6.94 19.02 32.48
N LEU A 476 -6.19 18.05 33.02
CA LEU A 476 -4.90 17.66 32.48
C LEU A 476 -5.05 16.71 31.28
N SER A 477 -4.20 16.92 30.28
CA SER A 477 -4.05 16.03 29.13
C SER A 477 -3.16 14.85 29.46
N VAL A 478 -3.50 13.67 28.96
CA VAL A 478 -2.74 12.44 29.23
C VAL A 478 -2.44 11.71 27.93
N LEU A 479 -1.17 11.36 27.72
CA LEU A 479 -0.71 10.42 26.71
C LEU A 479 -0.50 9.06 27.38
N VAL A 480 -1.16 8.02 26.89
CA VAL A 480 -0.92 6.63 27.26
C VAL A 480 -0.37 5.94 26.02
N HIS A 481 0.91 5.59 26.01
CA HIS A 481 1.49 4.89 24.87
C HIS A 481 2.01 3.50 25.26
N PRO A 482 1.93 2.52 24.34
CA PRO A 482 2.51 1.22 24.60
C PRO A 482 4.04 1.29 24.57
N ASN A 483 4.66 0.31 25.19
CA ASN A 483 6.03 -0.08 24.96
C ASN A 483 6.01 -1.44 24.28
N THR A 484 6.73 -1.55 23.18
CA THR A 484 6.73 -2.77 22.38
C THR A 484 8.16 -3.26 22.15
N THR A 485 8.29 -4.54 21.82
CA THR A 485 9.57 -5.27 21.75
C THR A 485 9.85 -5.85 20.37
N GLU A 486 9.22 -5.33 19.31
CA GLU A 486 9.52 -5.79 17.95
C GLU A 486 11.01 -5.57 17.63
N GLU A 487 11.71 -6.66 17.31
CA GLU A 487 13.15 -6.66 17.01
C GLU A 487 13.43 -6.33 15.54
N ASP A 488 12.45 -6.51 14.67
CA ASP A 488 12.59 -6.29 13.24
C ASP A 488 12.65 -4.80 12.86
N ILE A 489 12.20 -3.89 13.73
CA ILE A 489 12.22 -2.43 13.51
C ILE A 489 13.24 -1.71 14.39
N SER A 490 13.75 -0.57 13.91
CA SER A 490 14.70 0.23 14.69
C SER A 490 14.07 0.77 15.97
N ILE A 491 14.88 1.00 17.01
CA ILE A 491 14.42 1.58 18.28
C ILE A 491 13.68 2.90 18.01
N ALA A 492 14.25 3.76 17.17
CA ALA A 492 13.68 5.07 16.86
C ALA A 492 12.32 4.97 16.12
N GLU A 493 12.18 4.03 15.19
CA GLU A 493 10.91 3.78 14.50
C GLU A 493 9.85 3.23 15.46
N ARG A 494 10.25 2.32 16.35
CA ARG A 494 9.38 1.75 17.38
C ARG A 494 8.86 2.81 18.34
N GLU A 495 9.75 3.65 18.87
CA GLU A 495 9.36 4.77 19.74
C GLU A 495 8.43 5.75 19.02
N LEU A 496 8.72 6.07 17.75
CA LEU A 496 7.84 6.93 16.95
C LEU A 496 6.44 6.33 16.84
N LYS A 497 6.31 5.05 16.47
CA LYS A 497 5.02 4.35 16.34
C LYS A 497 4.27 4.29 17.67
N ASN A 498 4.97 3.98 18.75
CA ASN A 498 4.40 3.90 20.09
C ASN A 498 3.82 5.25 20.54
N HIS A 499 4.57 6.34 20.40
CA HIS A 499 4.15 7.68 20.80
C HIS A 499 3.13 8.34 19.85
N THR A 500 2.87 7.75 18.67
CA THR A 500 1.99 8.35 17.66
C THR A 500 0.83 7.44 17.28
N SER A 501 1.02 6.50 16.36
CA SER A 501 -0.05 5.69 15.77
C SER A 501 -0.68 4.69 16.75
N ARG A 502 0.05 4.30 17.81
CA ARG A 502 -0.43 3.34 18.82
C ARG A 502 -0.84 4.01 20.14
N ALA A 503 -0.67 5.33 20.24
CA ALA A 503 -0.94 6.08 21.45
C ALA A 503 -2.46 6.28 21.68
N ILE A 504 -2.83 6.29 22.95
CA ILE A 504 -4.16 6.63 23.46
C ILE A 504 -4.06 8.00 24.14
N TRP A 505 -5.06 8.85 23.95
CA TRP A 505 -5.13 10.17 24.58
C TRP A 505 -6.36 10.29 25.48
N MET A 506 -6.20 10.95 26.63
CA MET A 506 -7.31 11.44 27.45
C MET A 506 -7.25 12.97 27.56
N GLY A 507 -8.37 13.63 27.28
CA GLY A 507 -8.42 15.10 27.19
C GLY A 507 -7.88 15.60 25.86
N GLU A 508 -7.47 16.87 25.83
CA GLU A 508 -6.94 17.51 24.62
C GLU A 508 -5.58 16.94 24.23
N ARG A 509 -5.42 16.55 22.96
CA ARG A 509 -4.16 15.99 22.46
C ARG A 509 -3.12 17.09 22.28
N LEU A 510 -1.91 16.86 22.77
CA LEU A 510 -0.77 17.77 22.55
C LEU A 510 0.12 17.31 21.38
N PRO A 511 0.64 18.24 20.56
CA PRO A 511 1.56 17.90 19.46
C PRO A 511 2.97 17.59 20.02
N LEU A 512 3.38 16.33 19.96
CA LEU A 512 4.71 15.89 20.42
C LEU A 512 5.82 16.34 19.46
N ASP A 513 6.99 16.67 20.01
CA ASP A 513 8.21 16.93 19.22
C ASP A 513 8.95 15.62 18.91
N VAL A 514 8.49 14.96 17.84
CA VAL A 514 9.06 13.67 17.40
C VAL A 514 10.25 13.82 16.46
N ALA A 515 10.77 15.04 16.23
CA ALA A 515 11.88 15.27 15.32
C ALA A 515 13.13 14.48 15.71
N ARG A 516 13.37 14.33 17.01
CA ARG A 516 14.49 13.53 17.55
C ARG A 516 14.40 12.06 17.18
N PHE A 517 13.21 11.45 17.21
CA PHE A 517 13.04 10.07 16.76
C PHE A 517 13.41 9.92 15.28
N ARG A 518 13.02 10.88 14.44
CA ARG A 518 13.36 10.88 13.01
C ARG A 518 14.86 11.04 12.77
N MET A 519 15.54 11.90 13.52
CA MET A 519 17.00 12.10 13.41
C MET A 519 17.80 10.87 13.86
N PHE A 520 17.41 10.22 14.96
CA PHE A 520 18.09 9.00 15.43
C PHE A 520 17.89 7.82 14.48
N ALA A 521 16.71 7.69 13.86
CA ALA A 521 16.47 6.70 12.82
C ALA A 521 17.41 6.89 11.62
N GLN A 522 17.59 8.13 11.17
CA GLN A 522 18.51 8.47 10.07
C GLN A 522 19.98 8.20 10.42
N ALA A 523 20.41 8.53 11.64
CA ALA A 523 21.78 8.29 12.10
C ALA A 523 22.11 6.79 12.24
N GLN A 524 21.18 5.98 12.77
CA GLN A 524 21.35 4.53 12.86
C GLN A 524 21.43 3.86 11.49
N ALA A 525 20.57 4.27 10.54
CA ALA A 525 20.62 3.78 9.16
C ALA A 525 21.97 4.09 8.50
N HIS A 526 22.51 5.30 8.72
CA HIS A 526 23.82 5.70 8.20
C HIS A 526 24.97 4.87 8.80
N GLN A 527 24.91 4.59 10.11
CA GLN A 527 25.93 3.81 10.81
C GLN A 527 25.91 2.32 10.40
N GLN A 528 24.72 1.73 10.22
CA GLN A 528 24.56 0.37 9.72
C GLN A 528 25.10 0.22 8.29
N ALA A 529 24.81 1.19 7.41
CA ALA A 529 25.34 1.23 6.05
C ALA A 529 26.88 1.33 6.03
N GLN A 530 27.48 2.13 6.91
CA GLN A 530 28.93 2.23 7.04
C GLN A 530 29.56 0.92 7.54
N SER A 531 28.98 0.28 8.58
CA SER A 531 29.49 -1.00 9.09
C SER A 531 29.35 -2.15 8.09
N ALA A 532 28.30 -2.17 7.29
CA ALA A 532 28.14 -3.14 6.21
C ALA A 532 29.21 -2.94 5.12
N ALA A 533 29.53 -1.69 4.76
CA ALA A 533 30.59 -1.38 3.81
C ALA A 533 31.99 -1.73 4.34
N SER A 534 32.25 -1.54 5.64
CA SER A 534 33.53 -1.91 6.26
C SER A 534 33.74 -3.42 6.35
N ASN A 535 32.69 -4.20 6.63
CA ASN A 535 32.78 -5.66 6.68
C ASN A 535 33.06 -6.28 5.30
N VAL A 536 32.54 -5.70 4.22
CA VAL A 536 32.82 -6.13 2.84
C VAL A 536 34.29 -5.84 2.45
N GLN A 537 34.87 -4.75 2.96
CA GLN A 537 36.29 -4.42 2.74
C GLN A 537 37.27 -5.24 3.59
N ALA A 538 36.81 -5.87 4.68
CA ALA A 538 37.66 -6.71 5.54
C ALA A 538 37.64 -8.21 5.15
N SER A 539 36.70 -8.60 4.29
CA SER A 539 36.53 -9.99 3.80
C SER A 539 36.99 -10.21 2.35
N GLY A 540 37.53 -9.19 1.69
CA GLY A 540 38.23 -9.28 0.41
C GLY A 540 39.70 -8.93 0.59
#